data_AF-A0AA42CQR0-F1
#
_entry.id   AF-A0AA42CQR0-F1
#
_cell.length_a   1.000
_cell.length_b   1.000
_cell.length_c   1.000
_cell.angle_alpha   90.00
_cell.angle_beta   90.00
_cell.angle_gamma   90.00
#
_symmetry.space_group_name_H-M   'P 1'
#
loop_
_entity.id
_entity.type
_entity.pdbx_description
1 polymer ?
#
loop_
_entity_poly.entity_id
_entity_poly.type
_entity_poly.pdbx_seq_one_letter_code
_entity_poly.pdbx_strand_id
1 'polypeptide(L)' 'MLTTEEVAERFDIAQTTVHQWGRQGLITKIYSDNRNRGLWDIPPDLAIVKGRPGRNSLPARHPAATASITGQDSV' A
#
# COMPACT_ATOMS: atom_id res chain seq x y z
N MET A 1 -4.09 5.86 -12.49
CA MET A 1 -5.12 5.34 -11.57
C MET A 1 -5.37 3.89 -11.94
N LEU A 2 -5.46 3.01 -10.94
CA LEU A 2 -5.65 1.56 -11.14
C LEU A 2 -6.88 1.10 -10.34
N THR A 3 -7.62 0.16 -10.89
CA THR A 3 -8.72 -0.52 -10.18
C THR A 3 -8.18 -1.49 -9.14
N THR A 4 -9.00 -1.86 -8.16
CA THR A 4 -8.63 -2.89 -7.17
C THR A 4 -8.09 -4.17 -7.82
N GLU A 5 -8.63 -4.59 -8.97
CA GLU A 5 -8.22 -5.78 -9.70
C GLU A 5 -6.85 -5.61 -10.37
N GLU A 6 -6.62 -4.48 -11.05
CA GLU A 6 -5.31 -4.19 -11.64
C GLU A 6 -4.21 -4.04 -10.58
N VAL A 7 -4.54 -3.49 -9.41
CA VAL A 7 -3.60 -3.45 -8.27
C VAL A 7 -3.32 -4.86 -7.75
N ALA A 8 -4.36 -5.69 -7.63
CA ALA A 8 -4.21 -7.08 -7.20
C ALA A 8 -3.29 -7.86 -8.13
N GLU A 9 -3.48 -7.73 -9.45
CA GLU A 9 -2.64 -8.39 -10.46
C GLU A 9 -1.21 -7.84 -10.47
N ARG A 10 -1.03 -6.52 -10.46
CA ARG A 10 0.30 -5.89 -10.52
C ARG A 10 1.21 -6.27 -9.37
N PHE A 11 0.64 -6.48 -8.18
CA PHE A 11 1.39 -6.84 -6.96
C PHE A 11 1.23 -8.32 -6.57
N ASP A 12 0.51 -9.11 -7.37
CA ASP A 12 0.16 -10.50 -7.09
C ASP A 12 -0.43 -10.68 -5.67
N ILE A 13 -1.41 -9.87 -5.33
CA ILE A 13 -2.09 -9.85 -4.02
C ILE A 13 -3.58 -10.07 -4.16
N ALA A 14 -4.23 -10.51 -3.08
CA ALA A 14 -5.69 -10.56 -3.03
C ALA A 14 -6.28 -9.14 -3.05
N GLN A 15 -7.46 -8.99 -3.66
CA GLN A 15 -8.21 -7.71 -3.65
C GLN A 15 -8.48 -7.21 -2.22
N THR A 16 -8.67 -8.11 -1.26
CA THR A 16 -8.83 -7.77 0.17
C THR A 16 -7.58 -7.09 0.75
N THR A 17 -6.39 -7.48 0.29
CA THR A 17 -5.12 -6.86 0.66
C THR A 17 -5.02 -5.43 0.13
N VAL A 18 -5.53 -5.15 -1.06
CA VAL A 18 -5.61 -3.77 -1.61
C VAL A 18 -6.44 -2.87 -0.69
N HIS A 19 -7.59 -3.35 -0.23
CA HIS A 19 -8.41 -2.59 0.71
C HIS A 19 -7.71 -2.38 2.07
N GLN A 20 -6.94 -3.36 2.54
CA GLN A 20 -6.11 -3.20 3.74
C GLN A 20 -5.03 -2.15 3.54
N TRP A 21 -4.37 -2.12 2.37
CA TRP A 21 -3.37 -1.11 2.03
C TRP A 21 -3.97 0.29 2.03
N GLY A 22 -5.19 0.44 1.49
CA GLY A 22 -5.94 1.68 1.58
C GLY A 22 -6.26 2.11 3.01
N ARG A 23 -6.68 1.16 3.87
CA ARG A 23 -6.92 1.44 5.30
C ARG A 23 -5.63 1.79 6.05
N GLN A 24 -4.50 1.25 5.62
CA GLN A 24 -3.18 1.53 6.18
C GLN A 24 -2.58 2.84 5.66
N GLY A 25 -3.20 3.49 4.67
CA GLY A 25 -2.68 4.69 4.03
C GLY A 25 -1.48 4.45 3.11
N LEU A 26 -1.22 3.20 2.70
CA LEU A 26 -0.13 2.86 1.77
C LEU A 26 -0.45 3.29 0.34
N ILE A 27 -1.74 3.29 0.00
CA ILE A 27 -2.27 3.70 -1.30
C ILE A 27 -3.48 4.60 -1.06
N THR A 28 -3.67 5.56 -1.96
CA THR A 28 -4.75 6.53 -1.84
C THR A 28 -5.96 6.05 -2.62
N LYS A 29 -7.11 5.97 -1.95
CA LYS A 29 -8.38 5.72 -2.64
C LYS A 29 -8.87 7.02 -3.24
N ILE A 30 -8.93 7.11 -4.56
CA ILE A 30 -9.43 8.30 -5.27
C ILE A 30 -10.94 8.23 -5.43
N TYR A 31 -11.46 7.03 -5.72
CA TYR A 31 -12.88 6.85 -5.99
C TYR A 31 -13.37 5.50 -5.46
N SER A 32 -14.66 5.46 -5.12
CA SER A 32 -15.37 4.23 -4.77
C SER A 32 -16.67 4.18 -5.50
N ASP A 33 -16.88 3.12 -6.30
CA ASP A 33 -18.18 2.84 -6.86
C ASP A 33 -19.05 2.05 -5.87
N ASN A 34 -20.37 2.07 -6.07
CA ASN A 34 -21.37 1.37 -5.26
C ASN A 34 -21.19 -0.16 -5.26
N ARG A 35 -20.38 -0.70 -6.19
CA ARG A 35 -19.99 -2.11 -6.26
C ARG A 35 -18.72 -2.43 -5.48
N ASN A 36 -18.29 -1.54 -4.59
CA ASN A 36 -17.06 -1.67 -3.79
C ASN A 36 -15.76 -1.77 -4.62
N ARG A 37 -15.84 -1.42 -5.91
CA ARG A 37 -14.67 -1.28 -6.78
C ARG A 37 -14.05 0.08 -6.50
N GLY A 38 -12.82 0.08 -5.99
CA GLY A 38 -12.07 1.29 -5.73
C GLY A 38 -11.17 1.63 -6.92
N LEU A 39 -11.08 2.92 -7.25
CA LEU A 39 -9.95 3.43 -8.02
C LEU A 39 -8.89 3.93 -7.03
N TRP A 40 -7.68 3.44 -7.23
CA TRP A 40 -6.54 3.67 -6.38
C TRP A 40 -5.49 4.49 -7.14
N ASP A 41 -4.92 5.45 -6.43
CA ASP A 41 -3.68 6.08 -6.83
C ASP A 41 -2.51 5.25 -6.32
N ILE A 42 -1.71 4.75 -7.24
CA ILE A 42 -0.49 4.03 -6.93
C ILE A 42 0.65 4.69 -7.70
N PRO A 43 1.60 5.32 -7.02
CA PRO A 43 2.80 5.84 -7.64
C PRO A 43 3.50 4.73 -8.44
N PRO A 44 4.00 5.01 -9.66
CA PRO A 44 4.64 4.00 -10.49
C PRO A 44 5.87 3.37 -9.81
N ASP A 45 6.59 4.17 -9.01
CA ASP A 45 7.78 3.76 -8.22
C ASP A 45 7.44 3.26 -6.81
N LEU A 46 6.16 3.03 -6.51
CA LEU A 46 5.75 2.53 -5.20
C LEU A 46 6.18 1.08 -5.03
N ALA A 47 7.32 0.88 -4.37
CA ALA A 47 7.63 -0.40 -3.76
C ALA A 47 6.81 -0.53 -2.47
N ILE A 48 6.07 -1.63 -2.28
CA ILE A 48 5.46 -1.99 -1.00
C ILE A 48 6.00 -3.36 -0.62
N VAL A 49 6.51 -3.47 0.61
CA VAL A 49 6.86 -4.77 1.18
C VAL A 49 5.56 -5.46 1.56
N LYS A 50 5.22 -6.53 0.83
CA LYS A 50 4.04 -7.35 1.09
C LYS A 50 4.12 -7.88 2.53
N GLY A 51 3.08 -7.59 3.31
CA GLY A 51 2.90 -8.17 4.64
C GLY A 51 2.75 -9.68 4.59
N ARG A 52 3.00 -10.37 5.71
CA ARG A 52 2.78 -11.83 5.81
C ARG A 52 1.47 -12.10 6.53
N PRO A 53 0.48 -12.76 5.91
CA PRO A 53 -0.68 -13.23 6.63
C PRO A 53 -0.32 -14.45 7.51
N GLY A 54 -0.98 -14.61 8.65
CA GLY A 54 -0.83 -15.80 9.51
C GLY A 54 -0.66 -15.49 10.99
N ARG A 55 -0.23 -16.48 11.77
CA ARG A 55 -0.05 -16.38 13.24
C ARG A 55 0.91 -15.24 13.65
N ASN A 56 1.83 -14.87 12.74
CA ASN A 56 2.71 -13.70 12.86
C ASN A 56 2.37 -12.70 11.75
N SER A 57 1.15 -12.16 11.81
CA SER A 57 0.66 -11.17 10.84
C SER A 57 1.58 -9.96 10.80
N LEU A 58 2.28 -9.75 9.68
CA LEU A 58 3.03 -8.53 9.43
C LEU A 58 2.20 -7.64 8.49
N PRO A 59 1.88 -6.40 8.89
CA PRO A 59 1.22 -5.48 7.98
C PRO A 59 2.13 -5.18 6.80
N ALA A 60 1.52 -4.91 5.64
CA ALA A 60 2.29 -4.35 4.55
C ALA A 60 2.81 -2.98 4.97
N ARG A 61 3.99 -2.62 4.45
CA ARG A 61 4.63 -1.36 4.76
C ARG A 61 5.34 -0.86 3.52
N HIS A 62 5.50 0.45 3.40
CA HIS A 62 6.52 0.98 2.51
C HIS A 62 7.85 0.32 2.91
N PRO A 63 8.69 -0.14 1.96
CA PRO A 63 10.07 -0.39 2.29
C PRO A 63 10.52 0.86 2.99
N ALA A 64 11.14 0.69 4.16
CA ALA A 64 11.79 1.80 4.79
C ALA A 64 12.66 2.41 3.68
N ALA A 65 12.30 3.61 3.21
CA ALA A 65 13.29 4.50 2.67
C ALA A 65 14.38 4.40 3.73
N THR A 66 15.56 3.92 3.34
CA THR A 66 16.74 4.01 4.16
C THR A 66 16.77 5.46 4.58
N ALA A 67 16.24 5.72 5.77
CA ALA A 67 16.32 7.01 6.39
C ALA A 67 17.81 7.13 6.55
N SER A 68 18.42 7.96 5.71
CA SER A 68 19.59 8.69 6.15
C SER A 68 19.14 9.33 7.45
N ILE A 69 19.45 8.65 8.55
CA ILE A 69 19.50 9.23 9.87
C ILE A 69 20.54 10.33 9.71
N THR A 70 20.10 11.53 9.31
CA THR A 70 20.96 12.71 9.28
C THR A 70 20.41 13.66 10.32
N GLY A 71 21.20 13.79 11.38
CA GLY A 71 21.14 14.72 12.50
C GLY A 71 19.82 15.40 12.80
N GLN A 72 19.18 14.99 13.89
CA GLN A 72 18.73 16.01 14.84
C GLN A 72 19.98 16.62 15.47
N ASP A 73 20.37 17.84 15.05
CA ASP A 73 21.24 18.71 15.84
C ASP A 73 20.67 20.14 15.84
N SER A 74 20.19 20.50 17.04
CA SER A 74 20.18 21.78 17.75
C SER A 74 20.46 23.09 16.99
N VAL A 75 19.57 24.08 17.17
CA VAL A 75 19.94 25.48 17.45
C VAL A 75 19.04 26.06 18.52
#